data_AF-A0A9P5C9W6-F1
#
_entry.id   AF-A0A9P5C9W6-F1
#
_cell.length_a   1.000
_cell.length_b   1.000
_cell.length_c   1.000
_cell.angle_alpha   90.00
_cell.angle_beta   90.00
_cell.angle_gamma   90.00
#
_symmetry.space_group_name_H-M   'P 1'
#
loop_
_entity.id
_entity.type
_entity.pdbx_description
1 polymer ?
#
loop_
_entity_poly.entity_id
_entity_poly.type
_entity_poly.pdbx_seq_one_letter_code
_entity_poly.pdbx_strand_id
1 'polypeptide(L)'
;MSASLAPECNEVKERYDTCFLKWYSEKYLRGAEKDNKECAGLFNEYQKCLSVALKNRGIDKLLDEAREDNKENDSSNVWLDLLAAEKGMPADALACGEA
;
A
#
# COMPACT_ATOMS: atom_id res chain seq x y z
N MET A 1 8.02 -8.13 13.79
CA MET A 1 7.70 -7.25 12.64
C MET A 1 8.86 -7.30 11.66
N SER A 2 8.59 -7.17 10.36
CA SER A 2 9.61 -7.25 9.31
C SER A 2 10.67 -6.16 9.51
N ALA A 3 11.94 -6.50 9.33
CA ALA A 3 13.01 -5.49 9.33
C ALA A 3 12.77 -4.47 8.20
N SER A 4 12.98 -3.20 8.49
CA SER A 4 13.03 -2.16 7.47
C SER A 4 14.28 -2.32 6.61
N LEU A 5 14.25 -1.70 5.43
CA LEU A 5 15.39 -1.66 4.51
C LEU A 5 16.62 -1.03 5.18
N ALA A 6 16.40 -0.10 6.11
CA ALA A 6 17.41 0.62 6.86
C ALA A 6 17.23 0.33 8.37
N PRO A 7 18.26 -0.18 9.07
CA PRO A 7 18.14 -0.50 10.50
C PRO A 7 17.79 0.71 11.37
N GLU A 8 18.17 1.92 10.93
CA GLU A 8 17.82 3.19 11.57
C GLU A 8 16.33 3.53 11.49
N CYS A 9 15.59 2.95 10.53
CA CYS A 9 14.16 3.17 10.34
C CYS A 9 13.29 2.08 11.01
N ASN A 10 13.90 1.07 11.64
CA ASN A 10 13.18 -0.07 12.23
C ASN A 10 12.20 0.36 13.33
N GLU A 11 12.63 1.26 14.22
CA GLU A 11 11.79 1.68 15.35
C GLU A 11 10.55 2.45 14.87
N VAL A 12 10.73 3.37 13.93
CA VAL A 12 9.62 4.16 13.37
C VAL A 12 8.69 3.27 12.55
N LYS A 13 9.25 2.29 11.82
CA LYS A 13 8.49 1.27 11.10
C LYS A 13 7.59 0.46 12.03
N GLU A 14 8.13 -0.02 13.14
CA GLU A 14 7.37 -0.86 14.08
C GLU A 14 6.17 -0.12 14.67
N ARG A 15 6.36 1.16 15.02
CA ARG A 15 5.27 2.03 15.50
C ARG A 15 4.21 2.25 14.43
N TYR A 16 4.62 2.52 13.19
CA TYR A 16 3.70 2.68 12.06
C TYR A 16 2.95 1.39 11.74
N ASP A 17 3.65 0.26 11.60
CA ASP A 17 3.06 -1.05 11.27
C ASP A 17 2.04 -1.47 12.35
N THR A 18 2.34 -1.25 13.62
CA THR A 18 1.40 -1.53 14.73
C THR A 18 0.12 -0.71 14.58
N CYS A 19 0.25 0.59 14.32
CA CYS A 19 -0.89 1.48 14.11
C CYS A 19 -1.70 1.06 12.87
N PHE A 20 -1.00 0.81 11.76
CA PHE A 20 -1.60 0.42 10.49
C PHE A 20 -2.37 -0.89 10.59
N LEU A 21 -1.80 -1.93 11.21
CA LEU A 21 -2.48 -3.24 11.35
C LEU A 21 -3.75 -3.14 12.20
N LYS A 22 -3.73 -2.34 13.26
CA LYS A 22 -4.92 -2.09 14.08
C LYS A 22 -5.99 -1.37 13.26
N TRP A 23 -5.63 -0.26 12.62
CA TRP A 23 -6.55 0.49 11.76
C TRP A 23 -7.09 -0.37 10.62
N TYR A 24 -6.24 -1.16 9.96
CA TYR A 24 -6.62 -2.03 8.86
C TYR A 24 -7.66 -3.07 9.29
N SER A 25 -7.43 -3.73 10.43
CA SER A 25 -8.31 -4.79 10.94
C SER A 25 -9.63 -4.23 11.50
N GLU A 26 -9.59 -3.08 12.16
CA GLU A 26 -10.75 -2.53 12.86
C GLU A 26 -11.58 -1.55 12.03
N LYS A 27 -10.96 -0.80 11.12
CA LYS A 27 -11.58 0.30 10.37
C LYS A 27 -11.74 -0.02 8.90
N TYR A 28 -10.65 -0.40 8.24
CA TYR A 28 -10.66 -0.63 6.79
C TYR A 28 -11.47 -1.88 6.42
N LEU A 29 -11.15 -3.03 7.00
CA LEU A 29 -11.85 -4.29 6.71
C LEU A 29 -13.32 -4.30 7.15
N ARG A 30 -13.69 -3.47 8.13
CA ARG A 30 -15.08 -3.33 8.61
C ARG A 30 -15.87 -2.24 7.89
N GLY A 31 -15.26 -1.54 6.94
CA GLY A 31 -15.90 -0.46 6.17
C GLY A 31 -16.22 0.79 6.98
N ALA A 32 -15.63 0.96 8.17
CA ALA A 32 -15.93 2.09 9.05
C ALA A 32 -15.23 3.38 8.58
N GLU A 33 -13.96 3.28 8.18
CA GLU A 33 -13.16 4.44 7.74
C GLU A 33 -12.13 4.00 6.70
N LYS A 34 -12.09 4.71 5.57
CA LYS A 34 -11.16 4.46 4.47
C LYS A 34 -9.88 5.28 4.56
N ASP A 35 -9.91 6.38 5.31
CA ASP A 35 -8.75 7.26 5.47
C ASP A 35 -7.93 6.85 6.71
N ASN A 36 -6.65 6.54 6.51
CA ASN A 36 -5.73 6.30 7.62
C ASN A 36 -5.16 7.63 8.14
N LYS A 37 -6.01 8.49 8.70
CA LYS A 37 -5.56 9.76 9.29
C LYS A 37 -4.82 9.55 10.61
N GLU A 38 -5.19 8.50 11.34
CA GLU A 38 -4.63 8.16 12.65
C GLU A 38 -3.13 7.84 12.61
N CYS A 39 -2.67 7.13 11.57
CA CYS A 39 -1.26 6.75 11.44
C CYS A 39 -0.49 7.62 10.43
N ALA A 40 -1.11 8.65 9.85
CA ALA A 40 -0.48 9.51 8.84
C ALA A 40 0.79 10.21 9.36
N GLY A 41 0.81 10.62 10.63
CA GLY A 41 1.99 11.22 11.27
C GLY A 41 3.16 10.23 11.35
N LEU A 42 2.89 9.01 11.85
CA LEU A 42 3.88 7.93 11.94
C LEU A 42 4.39 7.51 10.56
N PHE A 43 3.49 7.47 9.57
CA PHE A 43 3.86 7.18 8.19
C PHE A 43 4.80 8.24 7.62
N ASN A 44 4.54 9.52 7.88
CA ASN A 44 5.39 10.60 7.37
C ASN A 44 6.82 10.52 7.93
N GLU A 45 6.96 10.22 9.22
CA GLU A 45 8.26 10.00 9.85
C GLU A 45 8.99 8.80 9.24
N TYR A 46 8.29 7.68 9.06
CA TYR A 46 8.84 6.48 8.42
C TYR A 46 9.26 6.75 6.96
N GLN A 47 8.40 7.42 6.20
CA GLN A 47 8.64 7.77 4.80
C GLN A 47 9.86 8.66 4.65
N LYS A 48 10.03 9.67 5.51
CA LYS A 48 11.23 10.53 5.53
C LYS A 48 12.50 9.71 5.75
N CYS A 49 12.47 8.80 6.72
CA CYS A 49 13.61 7.93 7.01
C CYS A 49 13.94 7.03 5.81
N LEU A 50 12.91 6.42 5.19
CA LEU A 50 13.07 5.60 3.99
C LEU A 50 13.63 6.37 2.80
N SER A 51 13.15 7.59 2.53
CA SER A 51 13.62 8.38 1.39
C SER A 51 15.12 8.67 1.46
N VAL A 52 15.67 8.85 2.67
CA VAL A 52 17.13 9.00 2.86
C VAL A 52 17.85 7.67 2.56
N ALA A 53 17.35 6.57 3.12
CA ALA A 53 17.94 5.24 2.91
C ALA A 53 17.90 4.79 1.45
N LEU A 54 16.80 5.06 0.73
CA LEU A 54 16.62 4.72 -0.69
C LEU A 54 17.59 5.49 -1.58
N LYS A 55 17.80 6.78 -1.30
CA LYS A 55 18.78 7.62 -2.01
C LYS A 55 20.20 7.15 -1.77
N ASN A 56 20.55 6.83 -0.53
CA ASN A 56 21.89 6.32 -0.19
C ASN A 56 22.21 4.98 -0.87
N ARG A 57 21.19 4.14 -1.10
CA ARG A 57 21.34 2.86 -1.83
C ARG A 57 21.26 2.99 -3.35
N GLY A 58 20.90 4.17 -3.87
CA GLY A 58 20.75 4.40 -5.31
C GLY A 58 19.53 3.70 -5.93
N ILE A 59 18.58 3.23 -5.11
CA ILE A 59 17.37 2.52 -5.58
C ILE A 59 16.25 3.50 -5.93
N ASP A 60 16.34 4.76 -5.48
CA ASP A 60 15.36 5.83 -5.68
C ASP A 60 14.89 5.95 -7.15
N LYS A 61 15.82 5.96 -8.11
CA LYS A 61 15.51 6.06 -9.54
C LYS A 61 14.75 4.85 -10.08
N LEU A 62 15.21 3.64 -9.74
CA LEU A 62 14.56 2.39 -10.16
C LEU A 62 13.17 2.27 -9.57
N LEU A 63 12.99 2.77 -8.35
CA LEU A 63 11.69 2.77 -7.67
C LEU A 63 10.72 3.74 -8.35
N ASP A 64 11.18 4.94 -8.72
CA ASP A 64 10.35 5.93 -9.40
C ASP A 64 9.98 5.50 -10.82
N GLU A 65 10.92 4.91 -11.56
CA GLU A 65 10.65 4.30 -12.88
C GLU A 65 9.59 3.21 -12.76
N ALA A 66 9.74 2.27 -11.82
CA ALA A 66 8.77 1.19 -11.60
C ALA A 66 7.39 1.71 -11.15
N ARG A 67 7.32 2.86 -10.45
CA ARG A 67 6.06 3.50 -10.05
C ARG A 67 5.37 4.16 -11.23
N GLU A 68 6.11 4.86 -12.09
CA GLU A 68 5.53 5.50 -13.26
C GLU A 68 5.09 4.47 -14.31
N ASP A 69 5.86 3.39 -14.50
CA ASP A 69 5.50 2.30 -15.43
C ASP A 69 4.19 1.59 -15.03
N ASN A 70 3.89 1.51 -13.73
CA ASN A 70 2.64 0.90 -13.24
C ASN A 70 1.46 1.88 -13.12
N LYS A 71 1.67 3.18 -13.35
CA LYS A 71 0.66 4.23 -13.14
C LYS A 71 -0.55 4.10 -14.07
N GLU A 72 -0.32 3.64 -15.30
CA GLU A 72 -1.39 3.32 -16.25
C GLU A 72 -2.16 2.05 -15.81
N ASN A 73 -1.48 1.07 -15.25
CA ASN A 73 -2.06 -0.18 -14.76
C ASN A 73 -2.90 0.01 -13.48
N ASP A 74 -2.52 0.96 -12.61
CA ASP A 74 -3.28 1.34 -11.40
C ASP A 74 -4.52 2.21 -11.72
N SER A 75 -4.45 3.08 -12.74
CA SER A 75 -5.54 4.00 -13.07
C SER A 75 -6.63 3.37 -13.92
N SER A 76 -6.35 2.21 -14.48
CA SER A 76 -7.27 1.58 -15.39
C SER A 76 -7.42 0.13 -15.00
N ASN A 77 -8.58 -0.14 -14.41
CA ASN A 77 -9.22 -1.44 -14.30
C ASN A 77 -9.41 -2.09 -15.69
N VAL A 78 -8.59 -1.80 -16.72
CA VAL A 78 -8.69 -2.36 -18.08
C VAL A 78 -8.73 -3.87 -18.04
N TRP A 79 -8.01 -4.47 -17.08
CA TRP A 79 -8.00 -5.91 -16.88
C TRP A 79 -9.31 -6.43 -16.26
N LEU A 80 -9.94 -5.69 -15.35
CA LEU A 80 -11.28 -6.00 -14.83
C LEU A 80 -12.36 -5.73 -15.88
N ASP A 81 -12.21 -4.69 -16.70
CA ASP A 81 -13.13 -4.33 -17.79
C ASP A 81 -13.07 -5.39 -18.92
N LEU A 82 -11.87 -5.86 -19.29
CA LEU A 82 -11.70 -6.99 -20.22
C LEU A 82 -12.28 -8.29 -19.64
N LEU A 83 -12.01 -8.61 -18.37
CA LEU A 83 -12.51 -9.82 -17.74
C LEU A 83 -14.04 -9.79 -17.59
N ALA A 84 -14.62 -8.63 -17.26
CA ALA A 84 -16.07 -8.42 -17.20
C ALA A 84 -16.72 -8.56 -18.58
N ALA A 85 -16.08 -8.03 -19.63
CA ALA A 85 -16.53 -8.19 -21.01
C ALA A 85 -16.46 -9.66 -21.50
N GLU A 86 -15.44 -10.42 -21.06
CA GLU A 86 -15.25 -11.82 -21.47
C GLU A 86 -16.11 -12.82 -20.67
N LYS A 87 -16.48 -12.49 -19.42
CA LYS A 87 -17.23 -13.40 -18.51
C LYS A 87 -18.70 -13.07 -18.31
N GLY A 88 -19.20 -11.89 -18.70
CA GLY A 88 -20.62 -11.55 -18.57
C GLY A 88 -21.17 -11.77 -17.16
N MET A 89 -20.41 -11.38 -16.12
CA MET A 89 -20.75 -11.57 -14.71
C MET A 89 -20.87 -10.23 -13.99
N PRO A 90 -21.83 -10.07 -13.06
CA PRO A 90 -22.05 -8.81 -12.37
C PRO A 90 -20.95 -8.54 -11.32
N ALA A 91 -20.60 -7.25 -11.17
CA ALA A 91 -19.48 -6.74 -10.35
C ALA A 91 -19.62 -7.03 -8.84
N ASP A 92 -20.76 -7.54 -8.39
CA ASP A 92 -21.10 -7.76 -6.98
C ASP A 92 -20.51 -9.05 -6.40
N ALA A 93 -19.96 -9.94 -7.25
CA ALA A 93 -19.47 -11.25 -6.81
C ALA A 93 -18.03 -11.27 -6.28
N LEU A 94 -17.25 -10.19 -6.43
CA LEU A 94 -15.84 -10.16 -6.01
C LEU A 94 -15.59 -9.59 -4.60
N ALA A 95 -16.65 -9.29 -3.85
CA ALA A 95 -16.52 -8.84 -2.47
C ALA A 95 -16.67 -10.04 -1.51
N CYS A 96 -15.54 -10.57 -1.08
CA CYS A 96 -15.33 -11.59 -0.04
C CYS A 96 -15.32 -13.07 -0.49
N GLY A 97 -14.12 -13.52 -0.83
CA GLY A 97 -13.57 -14.80 -0.37
C GLY A 97 -14.01 -16.04 -1.12
N GLU A 98 -13.08 -16.63 -1.86
CA GLU A 98 -13.06 -18.08 -2.03
C GLU A 98 -11.71 -18.62 -1.58
N ALA A 99 -11.84 -19.64 -0.73
CA ALA A 99 -10.81 -20.48 -0.16
C ALA A 99 -10.32 -21.53 -1.17
#